data_AF-A0A7J2J4L3-F1
#
_entry.id   AF-A0A7J2J4L3-F1
#
_cell.length_a   1.000
_cell.length_b   1.000
_cell.length_c   1.000
_cell.angle_alpha   90.00
_cell.angle_beta   90.00
_cell.angle_gamma   90.00
#
_symmetry.space_group_name_H-M   'P 1'
#
loop_
_entity.id
_entity.type
_entity.pdbx_description
1 polymer ?
#
loop_
_entity_poly.entity_id
_entity_poly.type
_entity_poly.pdbx_seq_one_letter_code
_entity_poly.pdbx_strand_id
1 'polypeptide(L)' 'MEEVSLEVETVTPLFIAGADQRNIGNEGLRPPSLRGLMRWWFRAIMGGIVSTKDLRELESKIFGSTNQKSSVKILS' A
#
# COMPACT_ATOMS: atom_id res chain seq x y z
N MET A 1 0.43 -20.26 4.89
CA MET A 1 0.48 -18.82 4.62
C MET A 1 1.18 -18.69 3.28
N GLU A 2 0.53 -18.10 2.30
CA GLU A 2 1.16 -17.88 0.99
C GLU A 2 1.99 -16.60 1.06
N GLU A 3 3.22 -16.67 0.56
CA GLU A 3 4.17 -15.56 0.53
C GLU A 3 4.50 -15.25 -0.93
N VAL A 4 4.58 -13.95 -1.23
CA VAL A 4 5.05 -13.44 -2.51
C VAL A 4 6.21 -12.50 -2.22
N SER A 5 7.39 -12.83 -2.73
CA SER A 5 8.59 -12.03 -2.59
C SER A 5 8.91 -11.37 -3.94
N LEU A 6 9.20 -10.07 -3.91
CA LEU A 6 9.51 -9.28 -5.09
C LEU A 6 10.80 -8.50 -4.82
N GLU A 7 11.75 -8.58 -5.75
CA GLU A 7 12.90 -7.69 -5.78
C GLU A 7 12.54 -6.48 -6.64
N VAL A 8 12.72 -5.29 -6.09
CA VAL A 8 12.40 -4.02 -6.74
C VAL A 8 13.53 -3.04 -6.57
N GLU A 9 13.73 -2.21 -7.59
CA GLU A 9 14.72 -1.14 -7.56
C GLU A 9 14.11 0.20 -7.94
N THR A 10 14.72 1.27 -7.45
CA THR A 10 14.33 2.64 -7.81
C THR A 10 15.05 3.04 -9.08
N VAL A 11 14.31 3.21 -10.19
CA VAL A 11 14.87 3.66 -11.47
C VAL A 11 15.29 5.15 -11.42
N THR A 12 14.63 5.92 -10.56
CA THR A 12 14.92 7.34 -10.27
C THR A 12 15.05 7.54 -8.76
N PRO A 13 15.66 8.64 -8.28
CA PRO A 13 15.71 8.94 -6.86
C PRO A 13 14.33 8.86 -6.19
N LEU A 14 14.25 8.12 -5.08
CA LEU A 14 13.04 7.93 -4.30
C LEU A 14 13.00 8.93 -3.14
N PHE A 15 11.93 9.73 -3.08
CA PHE A 15 11.74 10.72 -2.03
C PHE A 15 10.57 10.29 -1.13
N ILE A 16 10.89 9.64 -0.01
CA ILE A 16 9.91 9.27 1.01
C ILE A 16 10.36 9.85 2.34
N ALA A 17 9.53 10.74 2.90
CA ALA A 17 9.81 11.41 4.16
C ALA A 17 8.96 10.84 5.29
N GLY A 18 9.59 10.69 6.45
CA GLY A 18 8.94 10.23 7.66
C GLY A 18 8.65 11.32 8.66
N ALA A 19 8.76 10.95 9.94
CA ALA A 19 8.73 11.93 11.02
C ALA A 19 9.95 12.86 10.94
N ASP A 20 11.10 12.36 10.45
CA ASP A 20 12.28 13.16 10.22
C ASP A 20 12.34 13.68 8.78
N GLN A 21 11.76 14.87 8.58
CA GLN A 21 11.75 15.56 7.29
C GLN A 21 13.15 15.99 6.81
N ARG A 22 14.20 15.87 7.65
CA ARG A 22 15.58 16.24 7.30
C ARG A 22 16.39 15.07 6.72
N ASN A 23 15.87 13.84 6.80
CA ASN A 23 16.60 12.63 6.41
C ASN A 23 15.90 11.82 5.31
N ILE A 24 15.33 12.51 4.32
CA ILE A 24 14.52 11.91 3.24
C ILE A 24 15.33 10.92 2.40
N GLY A 25 16.61 11.20 2.14
CA GLY A 25 17.44 10.39 1.23
C GLY A 25 17.83 9.01 1.78
N ASN A 26 17.76 8.80 3.10
CA ASN A 26 18.21 7.55 3.73
C ASN A 26 17.06 6.68 4.27
N GLU A 27 15.81 7.13 4.21
CA GLU A 27 14.66 6.35 4.72
C GLU A 27 14.20 5.24 3.76
N GLY A 28 14.42 5.40 2.45
CA GLY A 28 14.06 4.41 1.44
C GLY A 28 12.55 4.10 1.35
N LEU A 29 12.20 2.96 0.77
CA LEU A 29 10.81 2.52 0.63
C LEU A 29 10.26 2.01 1.96
N ARG A 30 9.13 2.57 2.40
CA ARG A 30 8.49 2.22 3.68
C ARG A 30 7.25 1.35 3.49
N PRO A 31 7.05 0.28 4.28
CA PRO A 31 5.87 -0.59 4.15
C PRO A 31 4.53 0.14 4.23
N PRO A 32 4.31 1.14 5.12
CA PRO A 32 3.05 1.90 5.14
C PRO A 32 2.81 2.69 3.86
N SER A 33 3.85 3.27 3.26
CA SER A 33 3.77 4.03 2.01
C SER A 33 3.42 3.10 0.85
N LEU A 34 4.10 1.96 0.74
CA LEU A 34 3.82 0.94 -0.27
C LEU A 34 2.38 0.41 -0.13
N ARG A 35 1.93 0.12 1.11
CA ARG A 35 0.55 -0.27 1.40
C ARG A 35 -0.46 0.77 0.89
N GLY A 36 -0.19 2.06 1.14
CA GLY A 36 -1.04 3.15 0.68
C GLY A 36 -1.16 3.21 -0.84
N LEU A 37 -0.02 3.07 -1.54
CA LEU A 37 0.03 3.03 -3.00
C LEU A 37 -0.74 1.83 -3.57
N MET A 38 -0.52 0.63 -3.04
CA MET A 38 -1.24 -0.57 -3.45
C MET A 38 -2.75 -0.43 -3.24
N ARG A 39 -3.17 0.11 -2.09
CA ARG A 39 -4.59 0.38 -1.78
C ARG A 39 -5.18 1.41 -2.74
N TRP A 40 -4.41 2.41 -3.16
CA TRP A 40 -4.84 3.38 -4.16
C TRP A 40 -5.04 2.75 -5.54
N TRP A 41 -4.06 1.99 -6.02
CA TRP A 41 -4.14 1.30 -7.31
C TRP A 41 -5.23 0.25 -7.35
N PHE A 42 -5.48 -0.46 -6.25
CA PHE A 42 -6.63 -1.34 -6.11
C PHE A 42 -7.95 -0.60 -6.41
N ARG A 43 -8.15 0.59 -5.83
CA ARG A 43 -9.35 1.39 -6.10
C ARG A 43 -9.42 1.88 -7.54
N ALA A 44 -8.29 2.25 -8.14
CA ALA A 44 -8.24 2.70 -9.53
C ALA A 44 -8.67 1.58 -10.50
N ILE A 45 -8.22 0.33 -10.24
CA ILE A 45 -8.58 -0.84 -11.06
C ILE A 45 -10.03 -1.24 -10.81
N MET A 46 -10.42 -1.43 -9.55
CA MET A 46 -11.74 -1.97 -9.20
C MET A 46 -12.87 -0.95 -9.32
N GLY A 47 -12.58 0.35 -9.22
CA GLY A 47 -13.59 1.41 -9.27
C GLY A 47 -14.33 1.52 -10.60
N GLY A 48 -13.78 0.99 -11.69
CA GLY A 48 -14.47 0.87 -12.98
C GLY A 48 -15.26 -0.43 -13.16
N ILE A 49 -15.14 -1.37 -12.21
CA ILE A 49 -15.68 -2.74 -12.31
C ILE A 49 -16.87 -2.94 -11.37
N VAL A 50 -16.79 -2.35 -10.17
CA VAL A 50 -17.77 -2.56 -9.10
C VAL A 50 -18.40 -1.24 -8.64
N SER A 51 -19.53 -1.34 -7.94
CA SER A 51 -20.14 -0.18 -7.30
C SER A 51 -19.22 0.41 -6.22
N THR A 52 -19.43 1.68 -5.86
CA THR A 52 -18.65 2.34 -4.79
C THR A 52 -18.82 1.64 -3.43
N LYS A 53 -20.00 1.07 -3.17
CA LYS A 53 -20.28 0.29 -1.96
C LYS A 53 -19.44 -0.99 -1.95
N ASP A 54 -19.51 -1.76 -3.02
CA ASP A 54 -18.79 -3.04 -3.12
C ASP A 54 -17.27 -2.80 -3.11
N LEU A 55 -16.81 -1.72 -3.74
CA LEU A 55 -15.41 -1.31 -3.70
C LEU A 55 -14.91 -1.12 -2.27
N ARG A 56 -15.69 -0.39 -1.45
CA ARG A 56 -15.34 -0.13 -0.06
C ARG A 56 -15.28 -1.42 0.77
N GLU A 57 -16.21 -2.34 0.54
CA GLU A 57 -16.24 -3.64 1.21
C GLU A 57 -15.04 -4.51 0.81
N LEU A 58 -14.73 -4.61 -0.48
CA LEU A 58 -13.60 -5.38 -1.00
C LEU A 58 -12.26 -4.80 -0.51
N GLU A 59 -12.09 -3.49 -0.58
CA GLU A 59 -10.89 -2.80 -0.09
C GLU A 59 -10.67 -3.06 1.40
N SER A 60 -11.74 -3.04 2.20
CA SER A 60 -11.68 -3.29 3.65
C SER A 60 -11.29 -4.73 3.97
N LYS A 61 -11.81 -5.71 3.20
CA LYS A 61 -11.43 -7.14 3.34
C LYS A 61 -9.95 -7.38 3.05
N ILE A 62 -9.36 -6.65 2.11
CA ILE A 62 -7.95 -6.81 1.72
C ILE A 62 -7.04 -6.00 2.66
N PHE A 63 -7.22 -4.68 2.71
CA PHE A 63 -6.30 -3.75 3.36
C PHE A 63 -6.70 -3.36 4.79
N GLY A 64 -7.86 -3.82 5.26
CA GLY A 64 -8.41 -3.47 6.57
C GLY A 64 -9.16 -2.13 6.61
N SER A 65 -9.81 -1.91 7.74
CA SER A 65 -10.50 -0.68 8.15
C SER A 65 -10.31 -0.45 9.65
N THR A 66 -10.93 0.58 10.22
CA THR A 66 -10.94 0.80 11.68
C THR A 66 -11.60 -0.35 12.44
N ASN A 67 -12.51 -1.09 11.78
CA ASN A 67 -13.29 -2.15 12.39
C ASN A 67 -12.82 -3.55 11.97
N GLN A 68 -11.82 -3.65 11.08
CA GLN A 68 -11.37 -4.91 10.50
C GLN A 68 -9.87 -4.90 10.25
N LYS A 69 -9.16 -5.91 10.74
CA LYS A 69 -7.73 -6.09 10.46
C LYS A 69 -7.49 -6.45 8.99
N SER A 70 -6.40 -5.93 8.43
CA SER A 70 -5.92 -6.29 7.08
C SER A 70 -5.64 -7.78 6.96
N SER A 71 -6.02 -8.38 5.83
CA SER A 71 -5.68 -9.78 5.50
C SER A 71 -4.25 -9.91 4.93
N VAL A 72 -3.70 -8.82 4.37
CA VAL A 72 -2.31 -8.77 3.88
C VAL A 72 -1.36 -8.06 4.85
N LYS A 73 -0.15 -8.61 5.01
CA LYS A 73 0.98 -8.01 5.72
C LYS A 73 2.07 -7.67 4.69
N ILE A 74 2.57 -6.44 4.72
CA ILE A 74 3.63 -5.97 3.81
C ILE A 74 4.87 -5.77 4.67
N LEU A 75 5.99 -6.32 4.20
CA LEU A 75 7.31 -6.28 4.84
C LEU A 75 8.28 -5.65 3.83
N SER A 76 9.25 -4.87 4.32
CA SER A 76 10.37 -4.32 3.55
C SER A 76 11.67 -4.68 4.27
#